data_AF-A0A0H5Q234-F1
#
_entry.id   AF-A0A0H5Q234-F1
#
_cell.length_a   1.000
_cell.length_b   1.000
_cell.length_c   1.000
_cell.angle_alpha   90.00
_cell.angle_beta   90.00
_cell.angle_gamma   90.00
#
_symmetry.space_group_name_H-M   'P 1'
#
loop_
_entity.id
_entity.type
_entity.pdbx_description
1 polymer ?
#
loop_
_entity_poly.entity_id
_entity_poly.type
_entity_poly.pdbx_seq_one_letter_code
_entity_poly.pdbx_strand_id
1 'polypeptide(L)'
;MSKGVISMKVGITLDDALMARVDAYADANYMSRSGLLSLAVTQYLNSVEMTKAITDIALCMRKIADSGKVDRDTMAQLEDFERLSNLLLNRK
;
A
#
# COMPACT_ATOMS: atom_id res chain seq x y z
N MET A 1 -0.80 26.81 15.46
CA MET A 1 -1.60 26.75 14.23
C MET A 1 -1.45 25.36 13.63
N SER A 2 -2.48 24.51 13.70
CA SER A 2 -2.44 23.17 13.09
C SER A 2 -2.56 23.32 11.58
N LYS A 3 -1.61 22.75 10.81
CA LYS A 3 -1.75 22.62 9.36
C LYS A 3 -3.02 21.82 9.07
N GLY A 4 -4.02 22.46 8.46
CA GLY A 4 -5.25 21.79 8.04
C GLY A 4 -4.94 20.65 7.07
N VAL A 5 -5.68 19.55 7.19
CA VAL A 5 -5.58 18.41 6.27
C VAL A 5 -5.85 18.90 4.84
N ILE A 6 -4.85 18.81 3.98
CA ILE A 6 -4.97 19.19 2.56
C ILE A 6 -5.60 17.99 1.84
N SER A 7 -6.90 18.06 1.54
CA SER A 7 -7.57 17.08 0.68
C SER A 7 -7.76 17.65 -0.73
N MET A 8 -7.44 16.86 -1.76
CA MET A 8 -7.64 17.24 -3.15
C MET A 8 -8.98 16.68 -3.66
N LYS A 9 -9.80 17.51 -4.30
CA LYS A 9 -11.04 17.07 -4.94
C LYS A 9 -10.74 16.59 -6.36
N VAL A 10 -11.26 15.42 -6.71
CA VAL A 10 -11.17 14.84 -8.06
C VAL A 10 -12.57 14.49 -8.56
N GLY A 11 -12.78 14.61 -9.88
CA GLY A 11 -13.97 14.10 -10.56
C GLY A 11 -13.60 12.84 -11.32
N ILE A 12 -14.32 11.74 -11.09
CA ILE A 12 -14.10 10.45 -11.75
C ILE A 12 -15.44 9.84 -12.14
N THR A 13 -15.46 9.06 -13.22
CA THR A 13 -16.62 8.28 -13.65
C THR A 13 -16.36 6.81 -13.31
N LEU A 14 -17.34 6.17 -12.67
CA LEU A 14 -17.29 4.77 -12.28
C LEU A 14 -18.57 4.08 -12.74
N ASP A 15 -18.50 2.77 -12.96
CA ASP A 15 -19.66 1.96 -13.31
C ASP A 15 -20.74 2.01 -12.22
N ASP A 16 -22.01 2.08 -12.63
CA ASP A 16 -23.14 2.25 -11.71
C ASP A 16 -23.29 1.07 -10.75
N ALA A 17 -23.06 -0.17 -11.23
CA ALA A 17 -23.15 -1.35 -10.38
C ALA A 17 -22.01 -1.39 -9.35
N LEU A 18 -20.81 -0.91 -9.72
CA LEU A 18 -19.72 -0.71 -8.77
C LEU A 18 -20.10 0.32 -7.71
N MET A 19 -20.66 1.47 -8.12
CA MET A 19 -21.07 2.52 -7.19
C MET A 19 -22.14 2.05 -6.21
N ALA A 20 -23.13 1.30 -6.68
CA ALA A 20 -24.15 0.71 -5.81
C ALA A 20 -23.55 -0.24 -4.75
N ARG A 21 -22.53 -1.02 -5.10
CA ARG A 21 -21.81 -1.89 -4.15
C ARG A 21 -20.99 -1.09 -3.14
N VAL A 22 -20.32 -0.02 -3.59
CA VAL A 22 -19.55 0.89 -2.73
C VAL A 22 -20.47 1.52 -1.69
N ASP A 23 -21.65 2.00 -2.11
CA ASP A 23 -22.64 2.62 -1.22
C ASP A 23 -23.16 1.63 -0.19
N ALA A 24 -23.62 0.46 -0.63
CA ALA A 24 -24.13 -0.57 0.28
C ALA A 24 -23.08 -0.99 1.33
N TYR A 25 -21.82 -1.13 0.92
CA TYR A 25 -20.73 -1.43 1.85
C TYR A 25 -20.48 -0.27 2.81
N ALA A 26 -20.42 0.97 2.31
CA ALA A 26 -20.14 2.15 3.11
C ALA A 26 -21.21 2.33 4.20
N ASP A 27 -22.48 2.19 3.83
CA ASP A 27 -23.63 2.26 4.75
C ASP A 27 -23.59 1.15 5.81
N ALA A 28 -23.36 -0.10 5.38
CA ALA A 28 -23.29 -1.25 6.29
C ALA A 28 -22.13 -1.16 7.29
N ASN A 29 -21.08 -0.41 6.97
CA ASN A 29 -19.87 -0.24 7.79
C ASN A 29 -19.77 1.15 8.44
N TYR A 30 -20.84 1.95 8.42
CA TYR A 30 -20.90 3.29 9.02
C TYR A 30 -19.76 4.23 8.56
N MET A 31 -19.39 4.17 7.28
CA MET A 31 -18.35 4.99 6.69
C MET A 31 -18.89 5.80 5.51
N SER A 32 -18.25 6.93 5.20
CA SER A 32 -18.58 7.69 4.01
C SER A 32 -18.02 7.01 2.76
N ARG A 33 -18.67 7.21 1.61
CA ARG A 33 -18.16 6.80 0.30
C ARG A 33 -16.73 7.27 0.06
N SER A 34 -16.45 8.54 0.37
CA SER A 34 -15.11 9.12 0.23
C SER A 34 -14.09 8.48 1.18
N GLY A 35 -14.50 8.13 2.41
CA GLY A 35 -13.66 7.40 3.36
C GLY A 35 -13.32 5.99 2.85
N LEU A 36 -14.31 5.26 2.36
CA LEU A 36 -14.11 3.93 1.78
C LEU A 36 -13.18 3.98 0.56
N LEU A 37 -13.42 4.90 -0.38
CA LEU A 37 -12.58 5.05 -1.56
C LEU A 37 -11.13 5.43 -1.19
N SER A 38 -10.95 6.31 -0.21
CA SER A 38 -9.62 6.69 0.27
C SER A 38 -8.89 5.49 0.88
N LEU A 39 -9.60 4.71 1.71
CA LEU A 39 -9.07 3.48 2.29
C LEU A 39 -8.69 2.46 1.21
N ALA A 40 -9.58 2.18 0.27
CA ALA A 40 -9.37 1.19 -0.78
C ALA A 40 -8.19 1.56 -1.68
N VAL A 41 -8.07 2.83 -2.09
CA VAL A 41 -6.94 3.31 -2.90
C VAL A 41 -5.62 3.19 -2.12
N THR A 42 -5.63 3.55 -0.83
CA THR A 42 -4.44 3.42 0.04
C THR A 42 -3.99 1.96 0.13
N GLN A 43 -4.92 1.05 0.40
CA GLN A 43 -4.64 -0.38 0.48
C GLN A 43 -4.13 -0.95 -0.84
N TYR A 44 -4.73 -0.53 -1.97
CA TYR A 44 -4.29 -0.94 -3.29
C TYR A 44 -2.85 -0.50 -3.58
N LEU A 45 -2.52 0.77 -3.32
CA LEU A 45 -1.17 1.28 -3.54
C LEU A 45 -0.14 0.57 -2.67
N ASN A 46 -0.42 0.38 -1.38
CA ASN A 46 0.45 -0.35 -0.46
C ASN A 46 0.70 -1.80 -0.96
N SER A 47 -0.33 -2.47 -1.48
CA SER A 47 -0.20 -3.82 -2.04
C SER A 47 0.68 -3.86 -3.29
N VAL A 48 0.58 -2.84 -4.17
CA VAL A 48 1.40 -2.75 -5.38
C VAL A 48 2.87 -2.50 -5.02
N GLU A 49 3.14 -1.63 -4.05
CA GLU A 49 4.50 -1.37 -3.56
C GLU A 49 5.12 -2.61 -2.93
N MET A 50 4.35 -3.37 -2.14
CA MET A 50 4.81 -4.65 -1.58
C MET A 50 5.18 -5.66 -2.68
N THR A 51 4.37 -5.76 -3.73
CA THR A 51 4.64 -6.71 -4.83
C THR A 51 5.98 -6.43 -5.50
N LYS A 52 6.33 -5.14 -5.67
CA LYS A 52 7.65 -4.74 -6.16
C LYS A 52 8.75 -5.14 -5.18
N ALA A 53 8.58 -4.84 -3.90
CA ALA A 53 9.55 -5.17 -2.86
C ALA A 53 9.83 -6.68 -2.75
N ILE A 54 8.80 -7.53 -2.91
CA ILE A 54 8.97 -9.00 -2.97
C ILE A 54 9.87 -9.41 -4.14
N THR A 55 9.69 -8.79 -5.30
CA THR A 55 10.49 -9.08 -6.51
C THR A 55 11.96 -8.67 -6.29
N ASP A 56 12.18 -7.52 -5.67
CA ASP A 56 13.52 -7.02 -5.36
C ASP A 56 14.21 -7.93 -4.34
N ILE A 57 13.52 -8.37 -3.29
CA ILE A 57 14.05 -9.33 -2.32
C ILE A 57 14.40 -10.67 -2.95
N ALA A 58 13.61 -11.17 -3.90
CA ALA A 58 13.95 -12.40 -4.61
C ALA A 58 15.29 -12.29 -5.36
N LEU A 59 15.64 -11.10 -5.87
CA LEU A 59 16.95 -10.81 -6.45
C LEU A 59 18.05 -10.73 -5.37
N CYS A 60 17.81 -10.03 -4.27
CA CYS A 60 18.72 -9.94 -3.13
C CYS A 60 19.08 -11.32 -2.58
N MET A 61 18.08 -12.18 -2.37
CA MET A 61 18.27 -13.53 -1.84
C MET A 61 19.15 -14.39 -2.75
N ARG A 62 19.01 -14.26 -4.07
CA ARG A 62 19.92 -14.92 -5.03
C ARG A 62 21.35 -14.40 -4.90
N LYS A 63 21.54 -13.09 -4.85
CA LYS A 63 22.87 -12.48 -4.65
C LYS A 63 23.54 -12.93 -3.35
N ILE A 64 22.77 -13.04 -2.26
CA ILE A 64 23.27 -13.54 -0.98
C ILE A 64 23.64 -15.02 -1.10
N ALA A 65 22.81 -15.84 -1.75
CA ALA A 65 23.10 -17.25 -1.96
C ALA A 65 24.38 -17.47 -2.79
N ASP A 66 24.58 -16.65 -3.82
CA ASP A 66 25.74 -16.75 -4.72
C ASP A 66 27.03 -16.24 -4.07
N SER A 67 26.96 -15.15 -3.29
CA SER A 67 28.14 -14.48 -2.73
C SER A 67 28.45 -14.84 -1.28
N GLY A 68 27.49 -15.37 -0.54
CA GLY A 68 27.56 -15.62 0.91
C GLY A 68 27.65 -14.35 1.76
N LYS A 69 27.41 -13.17 1.18
CA LYS A 69 27.58 -11.87 1.86
C LYS A 69 26.33 -11.02 1.70
N VAL A 70 26.04 -10.23 2.74
CA VAL A 70 25.08 -9.14 2.68
C VAL A 70 25.88 -7.86 2.54
N ASP A 71 25.90 -7.29 1.34
CA ASP A 71 26.51 -5.99 1.10
C ASP A 71 25.58 -4.85 1.55
N ARG A 72 26.07 -3.60 1.49
CA ARG A 72 25.34 -2.44 1.98
C ARG A 72 24.06 -2.18 1.20
N ASP A 73 24.08 -2.40 -0.12
CA ASP A 73 22.92 -2.18 -0.97
C ASP A 73 21.84 -3.23 -0.70
N THR A 74 22.26 -4.48 -0.51
CA THR A 74 21.40 -5.59 -0.09
C THR A 74 20.79 -5.33 1.29
N MET A 75 21.58 -4.82 2.23
CA MET A 75 21.07 -4.44 3.56
C MET A 75 19.99 -3.37 3.47
N ALA A 76 20.20 -2.31 2.68
CA ALA A 76 19.21 -1.25 2.49
C ALA A 76 17.90 -1.78 1.87
N GLN A 77 17.99 -2.71 0.91
CA GLN A 77 16.83 -3.35 0.29
C GLN A 77 16.05 -4.23 1.29
N LEU A 78 16.75 -4.89 2.21
CA LEU A 78 16.13 -5.68 3.28
C LEU A 78 15.38 -4.79 4.28
N GLU A 79 15.97 -3.68 4.69
CA GLU A 79 15.33 -2.68 5.58
C GLU A 79 14.08 -2.07 4.93
N ASP A 80 14.13 -1.75 3.64
CA ASP A 80 12.97 -1.21 2.92
C ASP A 80 11.84 -2.25 2.79
N PHE A 81 12.18 -3.52 2.55
CA PHE A 81 11.19 -4.59 2.54
C PHE A 81 10.52 -4.77 3.91
N GLU A 82 11.28 -4.72 5.00
CA GLU A 82 10.74 -4.79 6.36
C GLU A 82 9.78 -3.62 6.62
N ARG A 83 10.18 -2.40 6.26
CA ARG A 83 9.34 -1.20 6.39
C ARG A 83 8.02 -1.33 5.63
N LEU A 84 8.06 -1.77 4.37
CA LEU A 84 6.86 -1.99 3.56
C LEU A 84 5.99 -3.13 4.12
N SER A 85 6.61 -4.16 4.70
CA SER A 85 5.89 -5.28 5.32
C SER A 85 5.12 -4.86 6.55
N ASN A 86 5.73 -4.01 7.38
CA ASN A 86 5.09 -3.43 8.55
C ASN A 86 3.96 -2.48 8.17
N LEU A 87 4.12 -1.67 7.11
CA LEU A 87 3.07 -0.82 6.57
C LEU A 87 1.84 -1.63 6.11
N LEU A 88 2.07 -2.73 5.38
CA LEU A 88 0.99 -3.58 4.85
C LEU A 88 0.26 -4.34 5.97
N LEU A 89 1.00 -4.90 6.91
CA LEU A 89 0.44 -5.67 8.03
C LEU A 89 -0.07 -4.78 9.17
N ASN A 90 0.09 -3.46 9.04
CA ASN A 90 -0.20 -2.48 10.09
C ASN A 90 0.45 -2.84 11.43
N ARG A 91 1.68 -3.37 11.38
CA ARG A 91 2.49 -3.69 12.56
C ARG A 91 3.32 -2.46 12.90
N LYS A 92 3.24 -2.02 14.16
CA LYS A 92 4.06 -0.92 14.70
C LYS A 92 5.48 -1.37 14.95
#